data_AF-A0A954WUZ1-F1
#
_entry.id   AF-A0A954WUZ1-F1
#
_cell.length_a   1.000
_cell.length_b   1.000
_cell.length_c   1.000
_cell.angle_alpha   90.00
_cell.angle_beta   90.00
_cell.angle_gamma   90.00
#
_symmetry.space_group_name_H-M   'P 1'
#
loop_
_entity.id
_entity.type
_entity.pdbx_description
1 polymer ?
#
loop_
_entity_poly.entity_id
_entity_poly.type
_entity_poly.pdbx_seq_one_letter_code
_entity_poly.pdbx_strand_id
1 'polypeptide(L)'
;IHMEGGEPVSPANPDERHLTGQQLCEASRRYAIEQFGLLAKVVLNSWGIQSTGDLGEIVYNMIDAELMKKSSGDRREDFDDVFDFTAAFEEEFEIEQPRETDDA
;
A
#
# COMPACT_ATOMS: atom_id res chain seq x y z
N ILE A 1 25.17 -28.64 -40.12
CA ILE A 1 24.04 -27.70 -40.06
C ILE A 1 23.63 -27.58 -38.60
N HIS A 2 23.93 -26.44 -37.99
CA HIS A 2 23.76 -26.16 -36.56
C HIS A 2 22.26 -25.98 -36.24
N MET A 3 21.87 -26.52 -35.09
CA MET A 3 20.50 -26.56 -34.56
C MET A 3 20.13 -25.23 -33.87
N GLU A 4 18.84 -24.93 -33.99
CA GLU A 4 17.94 -24.19 -33.08
C GLU A 4 18.19 -22.70 -32.80
N GLY A 5 17.21 -21.90 -33.25
CA GLY A 5 17.00 -20.53 -32.82
C GLY A 5 16.50 -20.50 -31.38
N GLY A 6 17.32 -19.93 -30.50
CA GLY A 6 16.84 -19.37 -29.25
C GLY A 6 16.30 -17.97 -29.53
N GLU A 7 15.01 -17.76 -29.27
CA GLU A 7 14.47 -16.41 -29.19
C GLU A 7 15.21 -15.63 -28.09
N PRO A 8 15.58 -14.36 -28.31
CA PRO A 8 16.18 -13.55 -27.27
C PRO A 8 15.13 -13.31 -26.19
N VAL A 9 15.39 -13.82 -24.98
CA VAL A 9 14.65 -13.46 -23.78
C VAL A 9 14.77 -11.94 -23.62
N SER A 10 13.67 -11.22 -23.82
CA SER A 10 13.65 -9.77 -23.74
C SER A 10 14.13 -9.32 -22.35
N PRO A 11 15.09 -8.39 -22.23
CA PRO A 11 15.47 -7.87 -20.93
C PRO A 11 14.25 -7.16 -20.34
N ALA A 12 13.81 -7.61 -19.16
CA ALA A 12 12.76 -6.94 -18.39
C ALA A 12 13.04 -5.44 -18.35
N ASN A 13 12.06 -4.65 -18.75
CA ASN A 13 12.17 -3.21 -18.92
C ASN A 13 12.47 -2.57 -17.54
N PRO A 14 13.59 -1.86 -17.33
CA PRO A 14 13.92 -1.25 -16.04
C PRO A 14 12.93 -0.15 -15.60
N ASP A 15 11.98 0.21 -16.47
CA ASP A 15 10.90 1.17 -16.22
C ASP A 15 9.61 0.57 -15.62
N GLU A 16 9.51 -0.75 -15.49
CA GLU A 16 8.45 -1.39 -14.67
C GLU A 16 8.84 -1.23 -13.19
N ARG A 17 8.62 -0.03 -12.63
CA ARG A 17 8.81 0.23 -11.20
C ARG A 17 7.77 -0.57 -10.41
N HIS A 18 8.09 -1.81 -10.10
CA HIS A 18 7.29 -2.63 -9.22
C HIS A 18 7.44 -2.12 -7.79
N LEU A 19 6.33 -1.71 -7.19
CA LEU A 19 6.27 -1.41 -5.77
C LEU A 19 6.28 -2.73 -5.01
N THR A 20 7.10 -2.82 -3.96
CA THR A 20 7.01 -3.96 -3.05
C THR A 20 5.69 -3.88 -2.25
N GLY A 21 5.23 -5.01 -1.71
CA GLY A 21 4.02 -5.02 -0.86
C GLY A 21 4.10 -4.04 0.30
N GLN A 22 5.26 -3.96 0.96
CA GLN A 22 5.50 -3.03 2.06
C GLN A 22 5.43 -1.57 1.61
N GLN A 23 6.02 -1.25 0.45
CA GLN A 23 5.95 0.10 -0.12
C GLN A 23 4.51 0.49 -0.46
N LEU A 24 3.72 -0.47 -0.95
CA LEU A 24 2.31 -0.24 -1.23
C LEU A 24 1.54 0.01 0.07
N CYS A 25 1.73 -0.81 1.11
CA CYS A 25 1.09 -0.60 2.42
C CYS A 25 1.38 0.81 2.97
N GLU A 26 2.63 1.24 2.96
CA GLU A 26 3.01 2.57 3.46
C GLU A 26 2.50 3.72 2.58
N ALA A 27 2.44 3.53 1.27
CA ALA A 27 1.81 4.49 0.37
C ALA A 27 0.30 4.60 0.62
N SER A 28 -0.39 3.46 0.74
CA SER A 28 -1.81 3.39 1.06
C SER A 28 -2.14 4.04 2.39
N ARG A 29 -1.32 3.79 3.42
CA ARG A 29 -1.48 4.43 4.74
C ARG A 29 -1.42 5.95 4.64
N ARG A 30 -0.33 6.49 4.06
CA ARG A 30 -0.14 7.94 3.92
C ARG A 30 -1.26 8.56 3.09
N TYR A 31 -1.63 7.91 1.99
CA TYR A 31 -2.71 8.38 1.14
C TYR A 31 -4.06 8.41 1.87
N ALA A 32 -4.39 7.37 2.63
CA ALA A 32 -5.63 7.34 3.41
C ALA A 32 -5.68 8.46 4.47
N ILE A 33 -4.56 8.72 5.15
CA ILE A 33 -4.45 9.84 6.12
C ILE A 33 -4.60 11.19 5.40
N GLU A 34 -3.94 11.37 4.25
CA GLU A 34 -4.03 12.61 3.46
C GLU A 34 -5.47 12.87 2.98
N GLN A 35 -6.20 11.83 2.57
CA GLN A 35 -7.56 11.99 2.04
C GLN A 35 -8.64 12.11 3.12
N PHE A 36 -8.48 11.39 4.24
CA PHE A 36 -9.56 11.22 5.23
C PHE A 36 -9.19 11.70 6.65
N GLY A 37 -7.92 12.05 6.90
CA GLY A 37 -7.42 12.47 8.20
C GLY A 37 -7.75 11.46 9.29
N LEU A 38 -8.31 11.94 10.40
CA LEU A 38 -8.72 11.13 11.56
C LEU A 38 -9.80 10.08 11.22
N LEU A 39 -10.49 10.22 10.09
CA LEU A 39 -11.50 9.24 9.66
C LEU A 39 -10.90 8.11 8.82
N ALA A 40 -9.61 8.13 8.51
CA ALA A 40 -8.95 7.12 7.66
C ALA A 40 -9.24 5.68 8.12
N LYS A 41 -9.08 5.39 9.42
CA LYS A 41 -9.39 4.06 9.98
C LYS A 41 -10.85 3.66 9.78
N VAL A 42 -11.78 4.58 10.05
CA VAL A 42 -13.22 4.32 9.92
C VAL A 42 -13.59 4.03 8.47
N VAL A 43 -13.06 4.82 7.54
CA VAL A 43 -13.30 4.67 6.10
C VAL A 43 -12.74 3.34 5.60
N LEU A 44 -11.48 3.03 5.89
CA LEU A 44 -10.85 1.77 5.48
C LEU A 44 -11.57 0.55 6.06
N ASN A 45 -11.92 0.59 7.36
CA ASN A 45 -12.71 -0.47 7.99
C ASN A 45 -14.07 -0.67 7.31
N SER A 46 -14.71 0.41 6.86
CA SER A 46 -16.01 0.33 6.14
C SER A 46 -15.90 -0.35 4.78
N TRP A 47 -14.71 -0.34 4.18
CA TRP A 47 -14.38 -1.08 2.95
C TRP A 47 -13.93 -2.52 3.23
N GLY A 48 -13.84 -2.91 4.50
CA GLY A 48 -13.38 -4.23 4.92
C GLY A 48 -11.86 -4.35 5.06
N ILE A 49 -11.11 -3.23 5.04
CA ILE A 49 -9.65 -3.23 5.22
C ILE A 49 -9.37 -2.97 6.69
N GLN A 50 -8.88 -3.98 7.40
CA GLN A 50 -8.63 -3.95 8.85
C GLN A 50 -7.17 -4.23 9.23
N SER A 51 -6.37 -4.67 8.26
CA SER A 51 -4.96 -5.01 8.40
C SER A 51 -4.20 -4.71 7.10
N THR A 52 -2.88 -4.74 7.16
CA THR A 52 -2.04 -4.64 5.95
C THR A 52 -2.21 -5.86 5.05
N GLY A 53 -2.52 -7.03 5.62
CA GLY A 53 -2.82 -8.26 4.85
C GLY A 53 -4.04 -8.12 3.95
N ASP A 54 -5.07 -7.36 4.36
CA ASP A 54 -6.26 -7.11 3.53
C ASP A 54 -5.92 -6.32 2.25
N LEU A 55 -4.92 -5.44 2.31
CA LEU A 55 -4.39 -4.77 1.11
C LEU A 55 -3.70 -5.78 0.18
N GLY A 56 -2.99 -6.75 0.75
CA GLY A 56 -2.41 -7.87 0.03
C GLY A 56 -3.47 -8.69 -0.70
N GLU A 57 -4.56 -9.04 -0.02
CA GLU A 57 -5.68 -9.77 -0.63
C GLU A 57 -6.30 -9.00 -1.80
N ILE A 58 -6.47 -7.68 -1.66
CA ILE A 58 -6.94 -6.82 -2.77
C ILE A 58 -5.97 -6.91 -3.97
N VAL A 59 -4.66 -6.77 -3.74
CA VAL A 59 -3.64 -6.86 -4.79
C VAL A 59 -3.65 -8.22 -5.48
N TYR A 60 -3.71 -9.30 -4.70
CA TYR A 60 -3.71 -10.65 -5.25
C TYR A 60 -5.00 -10.99 -5.99
N ASN A 61 -6.15 -10.49 -5.54
CA ASN A 61 -7.38 -10.59 -6.31
C ASN A 61 -7.27 -9.86 -7.67
N MET A 62 -6.58 -8.72 -7.73
CA MET A 62 -6.32 -8.01 -8.98
C MET A 62 -5.31 -8.74 -9.89
N ILE A 63 -4.34 -9.46 -9.31
CA ILE A 63 -3.45 -10.35 -10.07
C ILE A 63 -4.24 -11.52 -10.66
N ASP A 64 -5.07 -12.18 -9.85
CA ASP A 64 -5.88 -13.33 -10.26
C ASP A 64 -6.92 -12.93 -11.34
N ALA A 65 -7.38 -11.68 -11.32
CA ALA A 65 -8.25 -11.09 -12.34
C ALA A 65 -7.50 -10.55 -13.58
N GLU A 66 -6.20 -10.77 -13.71
CA GLU A 66 -5.34 -10.29 -14.80
C GLU A 66 -5.29 -8.76 -14.95
N LEU A 67 -5.65 -8.01 -13.90
CA LEU A 67 -5.59 -6.54 -13.86
C LEU A 67 -4.22 -6.01 -13.40
N MET A 68 -3.43 -6.84 -12.73
CA MET A 68 -2.07 -6.54 -12.28
C MET A 68 -1.11 -7.68 -12.59
N LYS A 69 0.17 -7.34 -12.73
CA LYS A 69 1.26 -8.32 -12.83
C LYS A 69 1.99 -8.42 -11.50
N LYS A 70 2.38 -9.64 -11.17
CA LYS A 70 3.20 -9.97 -10.00
C LYS A 70 4.69 -10.03 -10.39
N SER A 71 5.59 -9.60 -9.52
CA SER A 71 7.02 -9.91 -9.65
C SER A 71 7.31 -11.34 -9.23
N SER A 72 8.39 -11.94 -9.75
CA SER A 72 8.79 -13.31 -9.41
C SER A 72 9.07 -13.52 -7.91
N GLY A 73 9.40 -12.46 -7.17
CA GLY A 73 9.70 -12.49 -5.75
C GLY A 73 8.52 -12.21 -4.82
N ASP A 74 7.42 -11.63 -5.32
CA ASP A 74 6.36 -11.14 -4.44
C ASP A 74 5.61 -12.30 -3.76
N ARG A 75 5.13 -12.06 -2.56
CA ARG A 75 4.42 -13.03 -1.72
C ARG A 75 3.22 -12.35 -1.06
N ARG A 76 2.18 -13.12 -0.72
CA ARG A 76 1.02 -12.55 0.02
C ARG A 76 1.49 -12.07 1.39
N GLU A 77 2.39 -12.85 1.96
CA GLU A 77 3.05 -12.63 3.23
C GLU A 77 3.89 -11.33 3.27
N ASP A 78 4.22 -10.73 2.13
CA ASP A 78 4.90 -9.43 2.08
C ASP A 78 4.01 -8.28 2.59
N PHE A 79 2.71 -8.53 2.74
CA PHE A 79 1.71 -7.60 3.25
C PHE A 79 1.35 -7.86 4.71
N ASP A 80 1.78 -8.97 5.30
CA ASP A 80 1.42 -9.33 6.66
C ASP A 80 2.19 -8.47 7.66
N ASP A 81 1.47 -7.91 8.64
CA ASP A 81 2.02 -7.17 9.79
C ASP A 81 3.07 -6.10 9.42
N VAL A 82 2.92 -5.43 8.28
CA VAL A 82 3.87 -4.37 7.83
C VAL A 82 3.89 -3.21 8.82
N PHE A 83 2.73 -2.90 9.40
CA PHE A 83 2.57 -1.99 10.53
C PHE A 83 1.34 -2.39 11.36
N ASP A 84 1.29 -1.95 12.62
CA ASP A 84 0.08 -2.08 13.44
C ASP A 84 -1.00 -1.14 12.89
N PHE A 85 -2.07 -1.71 12.34
CA PHE A 85 -3.11 -0.94 11.64
C PHE A 85 -3.84 0.04 12.57
N THR A 86 -3.99 -0.30 13.85
CA THR A 86 -4.67 0.58 14.80
C THR A 86 -3.79 1.79 15.13
N ALA A 87 -2.56 1.54 15.56
CA ALA A 87 -1.59 2.59 15.88
C ALA A 87 -1.25 3.45 14.66
N ALA A 88 -1.26 2.88 13.45
CA ALA A 88 -0.94 3.59 12.22
C ALA A 88 -1.94 4.69 11.84
N PHE A 89 -3.19 4.59 12.29
CA PHE A 89 -4.28 5.52 11.95
C PHE A 89 -4.89 6.22 13.16
N GLU A 90 -4.53 5.83 14.39
CA GLU A 90 -4.86 6.55 15.62
C GLU A 90 -3.67 7.45 15.99
N GLU A 91 -3.52 8.58 15.29
CA GLU A 91 -2.62 9.64 15.75
C GLU A 91 -3.27 10.42 16.91
N GLU A 92 -2.45 10.81 17.90
CA GLU A 92 -2.85 11.70 18.99
C GLU A 92 -3.27 13.06 18.41
N PHE A 93 -4.55 13.38 18.55
CA PHE A 93 -5.07 14.68 18.17
C PHE A 93 -4.55 15.75 19.15
N GLU A 94 -3.53 16.51 18.75
CA GLU A 94 -3.14 17.72 19.47
C GLU A 94 -4.11 18.86 19.13
N ILE A 95 -4.95 19.22 20.11
CA ILE A 95 -5.74 20.45 20.04
C ILE A 95 -4.77 21.62 20.23
N GLU A 96 -4.41 22.31 19.15
CA GLU A 96 -3.78 23.62 19.28
C GLU A 96 -4.78 24.57 19.93
N GLN A 97 -4.57 24.88 21.22
CA GLN A 97 -5.35 25.91 21.89
C GLN A 97 -5.12 27.24 21.16
N PRO A 98 -6.19 27.96 20.77
CA PRO A 98 -6.03 29.29 20.19
C PRO A 98 -5.22 30.13 21.17
N ARG A 99 -4.11 30.76 20.70
CA ARG A 99 -3.43 31.77 21.51
C ARG A 99 -4.47 32.83 21.86
N GLU A 100 -4.77 33.00 23.14
CA GLU A 100 -5.49 34.16 23.63
C GLU A 100 -4.76 35.39 23.08
N THR A 101 -5.40 36.11 22.16
CA THR A 101 -4.99 37.46 21.82
C THR A 101 -5.31 38.29 23.05
N ASP A 102 -4.28 38.55 23.84
CA ASP A 102 -4.26 39.52 24.93
C ASP A 102 -4.48 40.91 24.31
N ASP A 103 -5.73 41.23 23.98
CA ASP A 103 -6.20 42.59 23.72
C ASP A 103 -6.69 43.16 25.06
N ALA A 104 -5.80 43.86 25.76
CA ALA A 104 -6.12 44.81 26.82
C ALA A 104 -5.06 45.92 26.90
#